data_AF-N1S584-F1
#
_entry.id   AF-N1S584-F1
#
_cell.length_a   1.000
_cell.length_b   1.000
_cell.length_c   1.000
_cell.angle_alpha   90.00
_cell.angle_beta   90.00
_cell.angle_gamma   90.00
#
_symmetry.space_group_name_H-M   'P 1'
#
loop_
_entity.id
_entity.type
_entity.pdbx_description
1 polymer ?
#
loop_
_entity_poly.entity_id
_entity_poly.type
_entity_poly.pdbx_seq_one_letter_code
_entity_poly.pdbx_strand_id
1 'polypeptide(L)'
;MATFKDDVGAVRSAIRQETENGRDVIVIAHSYGGKLVSASRDTGGPGLGVPANLQGIWNDMYNPPWGSKFTVNINTEMNYWLAETTDLPETLRPLWDLMYRSLDRGSEVAAKMYGCPGYVSHHNLDLWGDSAPHDSGTAYTIWPSSNLWLSQHMMEHYRFTGDKTFLREKAWPLFKDIAAFFDCYLFEFNGKWTSGPSTSPENVFIIPKDGAKAGSKESLDISITMDNSLLREFFSNVIEAAGILGVDLSTDKVLSKVEAYRDGLRPTEIGARGQIQEWRHDYTEGEPGHRHYSHLVDLFPARAMSPLLNKTLANAAQKSIELRLAAGGASTGWSRVWTAALYARLLNGDKAYGNIQTLLGRHPATNLFHNIEPGQAFQIDSNYGLVAALAETLVQSQAGVVHILPALGSQVKTGSVSGLVARGGFQVSIVWENGLLVEAKVKSRLGNSLKVRVAGGSSFEIDGKGVNEVETTSGQTYTITLA
;
A
#
# COMPACT_ATOMS: atom_id res chain seq x y z
N MET A 1 24.09 -10.94 -32.78
CA MET A 1 24.43 -9.94 -31.73
C MET A 1 23.64 -8.69 -32.03
N ALA A 2 22.49 -8.49 -31.37
CA ALA A 2 21.78 -7.23 -31.43
C ALA A 2 22.30 -6.36 -30.28
N THR A 3 23.19 -5.43 -30.59
CA THR A 3 23.63 -4.41 -29.66
C THR A 3 22.52 -3.37 -29.55
N PHE A 4 21.73 -3.41 -28.47
CA PHE A 4 20.92 -2.28 -28.06
C PHE A 4 21.90 -1.19 -27.59
N LYS A 5 22.29 -0.31 -28.52
CA LYS A 5 22.91 0.97 -28.19
C LYS A 5 21.79 1.86 -27.63
N ASP A 6 22.11 2.63 -26.60
CA ASP A 6 21.23 3.57 -25.89
C ASP A 6 20.54 4.58 -26.81
N ASP A 7 19.51 4.16 -27.54
CA ASP A 7 18.74 5.08 -28.38
C ASP A 7 17.62 5.72 -27.56
N VAL A 8 18.03 6.51 -26.58
CA VAL A 8 17.16 7.46 -25.87
C VAL A 8 16.39 8.34 -26.87
N GLY A 9 16.97 8.59 -28.05
CA GLY A 9 16.31 9.28 -29.17
C GLY A 9 15.11 8.50 -29.71
N ALA A 10 15.21 7.19 -29.88
CA ALA A 10 14.11 6.32 -30.29
C ALA A 10 12.98 6.27 -29.25
N VAL A 11 13.31 6.18 -27.95
CA VAL A 11 12.29 6.20 -26.88
C VAL A 11 11.56 7.54 -26.84
N ARG A 12 12.30 8.65 -26.93
CA ARG A 12 11.71 10.00 -27.04
C ARG A 12 10.83 10.14 -28.28
N SER A 13 11.28 9.61 -29.42
CA SER A 13 10.52 9.65 -30.66
C SER A 13 9.24 8.84 -30.56
N ALA A 14 9.27 7.66 -29.92
CA ALA A 14 8.11 6.84 -29.68
C ALA A 14 7.10 7.53 -28.74
N ILE A 15 7.55 8.05 -27.59
CA ILE A 15 6.67 8.78 -26.66
C ILE A 15 6.08 10.01 -27.35
N ARG A 16 6.92 10.78 -28.05
CA ARG A 16 6.50 11.96 -28.80
C ARG A 16 5.46 11.60 -29.86
N GLN A 17 5.70 10.56 -30.65
CA GLN A 17 4.76 10.08 -31.67
C GLN A 17 3.42 9.67 -31.05
N GLU A 18 3.43 8.99 -29.91
CA GLU A 18 2.21 8.62 -29.18
C GLU A 18 1.44 9.87 -28.71
N THR A 19 2.15 10.87 -28.18
CA THR A 19 1.53 12.15 -27.77
C THR A 19 1.05 13.00 -28.95
N GLU A 20 1.78 13.02 -30.07
CA GLU A 20 1.38 13.69 -31.31
C GLU A 20 0.15 13.03 -31.94
N ASN A 21 -0.01 11.72 -31.72
CA ASN A 21 -1.21 10.95 -32.05
C ASN A 21 -2.34 11.10 -31.00
N GLY A 22 -2.20 12.03 -30.06
CA GLY A 22 -3.23 12.39 -29.09
C GLY A 22 -3.33 11.50 -27.84
N ARG A 23 -2.37 10.58 -27.60
CA ARG A 23 -2.34 9.80 -26.35
C ARG A 23 -1.73 10.60 -25.21
N ASP A 24 -2.43 10.62 -24.07
CA ASP A 24 -1.98 11.31 -22.86
C ASP A 24 -0.71 10.65 -22.27
N VAL A 25 0.26 11.47 -21.87
CA VAL A 25 1.50 11.02 -21.22
C VAL A 25 1.24 10.19 -19.96
N ILE A 26 0.15 10.47 -19.24
CA ILE A 26 -0.28 9.69 -18.07
C ILE A 26 -0.65 8.27 -18.48
N VAL A 27 -1.35 8.09 -19.60
CA VAL A 27 -1.73 6.77 -20.12
C VAL A 27 -0.50 5.98 -20.56
N ILE A 28 0.48 6.65 -21.18
CA ILE A 28 1.75 6.05 -21.56
C ILE A 28 2.52 5.61 -20.31
N ALA A 29 2.67 6.49 -19.32
CA ALA A 29 3.39 6.20 -18.08
C ALA A 29 2.70 5.10 -17.25
N HIS A 30 1.37 5.10 -17.17
CA HIS A 30 0.58 4.03 -16.58
C HIS A 30 0.85 2.68 -17.27
N SER A 31 0.74 2.65 -18.60
CA SER A 31 0.96 1.43 -19.39
C SER A 31 2.40 0.93 -19.25
N TYR A 32 3.37 1.84 -19.12
CA TYR A 32 4.77 1.49 -18.89
C TYR A 32 4.97 0.89 -17.51
N GLY A 33 4.50 1.54 -16.43
CA GLY A 33 4.57 1.02 -15.07
C GLY A 33 3.94 -0.38 -14.94
N GLY A 34 2.77 -0.59 -15.57
CA GLY A 34 2.13 -1.91 -15.60
C GLY A 34 2.96 -2.98 -16.30
N LYS A 35 3.68 -2.63 -17.37
CA LYS A 35 4.61 -3.57 -18.05
C LYS A 35 5.85 -3.88 -17.24
N LEU A 36 6.35 -2.92 -16.44
CA LEU A 36 7.52 -3.14 -15.60
C LEU A 36 7.28 -4.23 -14.54
N VAL A 37 6.03 -4.59 -14.23
CA VAL A 37 5.73 -5.64 -13.24
C VAL A 37 6.28 -6.99 -13.69
N SER A 38 6.59 -7.13 -14.98
CA SER A 38 7.34 -8.28 -15.53
C SER A 38 8.66 -8.57 -14.81
N ALA A 39 9.24 -7.60 -14.12
CA ALA A 39 10.38 -7.77 -13.21
C ALA A 39 10.11 -8.74 -12.04
N SER A 40 8.83 -9.04 -11.75
CA SER A 40 8.37 -9.84 -10.62
C SER A 40 7.45 -11.00 -11.03
N ARG A 41 7.56 -11.51 -12.26
CA ARG A 41 6.69 -12.59 -12.72
C ARG A 41 7.18 -13.96 -12.29
N ASP A 42 6.23 -14.80 -11.86
CA ASP A 42 6.44 -16.23 -11.76
C ASP A 42 6.78 -16.81 -13.14
N THR A 43 7.96 -17.40 -13.26
CA THR A 43 8.43 -18.04 -14.50
C THR A 43 8.10 -19.53 -14.55
N GLY A 44 7.42 -20.07 -13.54
CA GLY A 44 7.13 -21.50 -13.41
C GLY A 44 8.37 -22.36 -13.11
N GLY A 45 9.51 -21.73 -12.80
CA GLY A 45 10.77 -22.41 -12.50
C GLY A 45 10.75 -23.11 -11.13
N PRO A 46 11.62 -24.12 -10.93
CA PRO A 46 11.77 -24.77 -9.64
C PRO A 46 12.47 -23.82 -8.65
N GLY A 47 11.74 -23.32 -7.65
CA GLY A 47 12.28 -22.49 -6.57
C GLY A 47 11.38 -21.34 -6.15
N LEU A 48 11.85 -20.61 -5.12
CA LEU A 48 11.25 -19.35 -4.68
C LEU A 48 11.63 -18.24 -5.66
N GLY A 49 10.62 -17.53 -6.17
CA GLY A 49 10.79 -16.35 -7.01
C GLY A 49 11.53 -15.22 -6.29
N VAL A 50 11.97 -14.24 -7.07
CA VAL A 50 12.59 -13.01 -6.54
C VAL A 50 11.66 -11.85 -6.92
N PRO A 51 11.18 -11.07 -5.94
CA PRO A 51 10.31 -9.94 -6.23
C PRO A 51 11.08 -8.82 -6.94
N ALA A 52 10.35 -7.87 -7.54
CA ALA A 52 10.91 -6.60 -7.96
C ALA A 52 11.55 -5.89 -6.76
N ASN A 53 12.86 -5.63 -6.84
CA ASN A 53 13.59 -4.86 -5.85
C ASN A 53 13.41 -3.34 -6.10
N LEU A 54 14.18 -2.50 -5.41
CA LEU A 54 14.20 -1.04 -5.61
C LEU A 54 14.39 -0.58 -7.08
N GLN A 55 14.98 -1.42 -7.93
CA GLN A 55 15.18 -1.13 -9.37
C GLN A 55 14.52 -2.19 -10.27
N GLY A 56 13.56 -2.95 -9.75
CA GLY A 56 12.92 -4.07 -10.43
C GLY A 56 13.90 -5.23 -10.59
N ILE A 57 14.55 -5.26 -11.76
CA ILE A 57 15.66 -6.17 -12.10
C ILE A 57 16.78 -5.44 -12.88
N TRP A 58 16.68 -4.12 -13.03
CA TRP A 58 17.54 -3.32 -13.91
C TRP A 58 18.54 -2.51 -13.10
N ASN A 59 19.79 -2.98 -13.07
CA ASN A 59 20.88 -2.30 -12.38
C ASN A 59 22.20 -2.59 -13.08
N ASP A 60 22.99 -1.56 -13.34
CA ASP A 60 24.32 -1.64 -13.95
C ASP A 60 25.45 -1.34 -12.94
N MET A 61 25.12 -1.06 -11.67
CA MET A 61 26.09 -0.72 -10.63
C MET A 61 26.44 -1.92 -9.75
N TYR A 62 27.71 -2.08 -9.41
CA TYR A 62 28.14 -3.07 -8.40
C TYR A 62 27.70 -2.70 -6.98
N ASN A 63 27.61 -1.40 -6.68
CA ASN A 63 27.15 -0.88 -5.39
C ASN A 63 25.98 0.11 -5.63
N PRO A 64 24.79 -0.40 -5.98
CA PRO A 64 23.65 0.45 -6.27
C PRO A 64 23.16 1.21 -5.04
N PRO A 65 22.48 2.35 -5.20
CA PRO A 65 21.80 3.06 -4.13
C PRO A 65 20.93 2.13 -3.28
N TRP A 66 21.13 2.17 -1.95
CA TRP A 66 20.47 1.29 -0.98
C TRP A 66 20.62 -0.22 -1.28
N GLY A 67 21.68 -0.59 -1.99
CA GLY A 67 21.96 -1.98 -2.37
C GLY A 67 20.98 -2.60 -3.36
N SER A 68 20.06 -1.81 -3.95
CA SER A 68 18.96 -2.33 -4.76
C SER A 68 18.23 -3.48 -4.06
N LYS A 69 18.06 -3.33 -2.73
CA LYS A 69 17.49 -4.35 -1.83
C LYS A 69 15.96 -4.36 -1.90
N PHE A 70 15.34 -5.09 -0.98
CA PHE A 70 13.91 -5.01 -0.70
C PHE A 70 13.71 -4.12 0.53
N THR A 71 13.52 -2.82 0.30
CA THR A 71 13.11 -1.90 1.38
C THR A 71 11.63 -2.07 1.63
N VAL A 72 11.28 -2.57 2.81
CA VAL A 72 9.95 -3.09 3.19
C VAL A 72 9.31 -2.23 4.28
N ASN A 73 9.56 -0.92 4.22
CA ASN A 73 8.89 0.09 5.04
C ASN A 73 8.10 1.10 4.17
N ILE A 74 7.88 0.76 2.88
CA ILE A 74 7.03 1.43 1.88
C ILE A 74 7.32 0.91 0.46
N ASN A 75 8.59 0.77 0.07
CA ASN A 75 8.98 0.66 -1.34
C ASN A 75 8.56 -0.68 -1.96
N THR A 76 8.88 -1.79 -1.28
CA THR A 76 8.52 -3.13 -1.76
C THR A 76 7.02 -3.32 -1.73
N GLU A 77 6.31 -2.81 -0.72
CA GLU A 77 4.85 -2.81 -0.68
C GLU A 77 4.26 -2.03 -1.86
N MET A 78 4.81 -0.85 -2.15
CA MET A 78 4.41 0.00 -3.27
C MET A 78 4.59 -0.67 -4.62
N ASN A 79 5.65 -1.49 -4.79
CA ASN A 79 5.86 -2.28 -6.00
C ASN A 79 4.68 -3.19 -6.34
N TYR A 80 3.87 -3.57 -5.34
CA TYR A 80 2.79 -4.54 -5.49
C TYR A 80 1.39 -3.98 -5.24
N TRP A 81 1.24 -2.68 -4.95
CA TRP A 81 -0.09 -2.09 -4.79
C TRP A 81 -0.97 -2.21 -6.03
N LEU A 82 -0.39 -2.24 -7.23
CA LEU A 82 -1.14 -2.39 -8.47
C LEU A 82 -1.71 -3.82 -8.66
N ALA A 83 -1.03 -4.84 -8.13
CA ALA A 83 -1.11 -6.21 -8.63
C ALA A 83 -2.55 -6.72 -8.74
N GLU A 84 -3.29 -6.69 -7.64
CA GLU A 84 -4.69 -7.14 -7.63
C GLU A 84 -5.60 -6.21 -8.44
N THR A 85 -5.52 -4.90 -8.19
CA THR A 85 -6.40 -3.90 -8.78
C THR A 85 -6.30 -3.81 -10.30
N THR A 86 -5.16 -4.19 -10.88
CA THR A 86 -4.92 -4.19 -12.32
C THR A 86 -4.92 -5.59 -12.95
N ASP A 87 -5.46 -6.58 -12.25
CA ASP A 87 -5.63 -7.96 -12.76
C ASP A 87 -4.29 -8.66 -13.09
N LEU A 88 -3.27 -8.45 -12.24
CA LEU A 88 -1.94 -9.07 -12.32
C LEU A 88 -1.58 -9.84 -11.03
N PRO A 89 -2.49 -10.65 -10.44
CA PRO A 89 -2.25 -11.32 -9.16
C PRO A 89 -1.07 -12.31 -9.20
N GLU A 90 -0.70 -12.84 -10.38
CA GLU A 90 0.43 -13.74 -10.56
C GLU A 90 1.79 -13.09 -10.22
N THR A 91 1.83 -11.76 -10.16
CA THR A 91 3.04 -10.99 -9.81
C THR A 91 3.31 -10.96 -8.30
N LEU A 92 2.32 -11.32 -7.47
CA LEU A 92 2.48 -11.32 -6.01
C LEU A 92 3.21 -12.56 -5.48
N ARG A 93 3.27 -13.65 -6.25
CA ARG A 93 3.92 -14.88 -5.77
C ARG A 93 5.37 -14.64 -5.32
N PRO A 94 6.22 -13.93 -6.08
CA PRO A 94 7.58 -13.63 -5.63
C PRO A 94 7.66 -12.79 -4.36
N LEU A 95 6.66 -11.95 -4.06
CA LEU A 95 6.61 -11.21 -2.78
C LEU A 95 6.42 -12.17 -1.61
N TRP A 96 5.51 -13.13 -1.72
CA TRP A 96 5.29 -14.13 -0.68
C TRP A 96 6.50 -15.07 -0.56
N ASP A 97 7.12 -15.42 -1.68
CA ASP A 97 8.33 -16.22 -1.70
C ASP A 97 9.49 -15.52 -0.95
N LEU A 98 9.58 -14.18 -0.98
CA LEU A 98 10.51 -13.41 -0.15
C LEU A 98 10.18 -13.50 1.35
N MET A 99 8.90 -13.44 1.73
CA MET A 99 8.48 -13.63 3.13
C MET A 99 8.85 -15.04 3.62
N TYR A 100 8.57 -16.08 2.82
CA TYR A 100 8.95 -17.45 3.14
C TYR A 100 10.47 -17.65 3.19
N ARG A 101 11.22 -17.01 2.28
CA ARG A 101 12.69 -17.04 2.29
C ARG A 101 13.29 -16.43 3.56
N SER A 102 12.66 -15.38 4.07
CA SER A 102 13.11 -14.67 5.27
C SER A 102 12.60 -15.30 6.57
N LEU A 103 11.66 -16.25 6.51
CA LEU A 103 11.02 -16.85 7.68
C LEU A 103 12.01 -17.46 8.69
N ASP A 104 12.92 -18.32 8.23
CA ASP A 104 13.88 -19.00 9.12
C ASP A 104 14.83 -18.00 9.79
N ARG A 105 15.39 -17.07 9.01
CA ARG A 105 16.28 -16.02 9.52
C ARG A 105 15.55 -15.05 10.44
N GLY A 106 14.33 -14.68 10.10
CA GLY A 106 13.47 -13.85 10.95
C GLY A 106 13.11 -14.55 12.26
N SER A 107 12.94 -15.87 12.24
CA SER A 107 12.74 -16.67 13.46
C SER A 107 13.99 -16.71 14.33
N GLU A 108 15.18 -16.82 13.71
CA GLU A 108 16.44 -16.71 14.44
C GLU A 108 16.62 -15.31 15.06
N VAL A 109 16.26 -14.25 14.33
CA VAL A 109 16.29 -12.87 14.83
C VAL A 109 15.31 -12.70 15.99
N ALA A 110 14.07 -13.18 15.87
CA ALA A 110 13.08 -13.18 16.94
C ALA A 110 13.65 -13.82 18.22
N ALA A 111 14.23 -15.01 18.10
CA ALA A 111 14.77 -15.75 19.23
C ALA A 111 16.02 -15.08 19.83
N LYS A 112 17.00 -14.70 19.00
CA LYS A 112 18.31 -14.20 19.47
C LYS A 112 18.29 -12.75 19.92
N MET A 113 17.53 -11.88 19.25
CA MET A 113 17.49 -10.45 19.56
C MET A 113 16.38 -10.09 20.55
N TYR A 114 15.22 -10.72 20.43
CA TYR A 114 14.04 -10.36 21.23
C TYR A 114 13.68 -11.40 22.29
N GLY A 115 14.29 -12.59 22.27
CA GLY A 115 13.88 -13.69 23.15
C GLY A 115 12.45 -14.19 22.84
N CYS A 116 11.95 -13.91 21.65
CA CYS A 116 10.58 -14.19 21.24
C CYS A 116 10.51 -15.35 20.23
N PRO A 117 9.41 -16.14 20.24
CA PRO A 117 9.12 -17.07 19.16
C PRO A 117 8.58 -16.31 17.93
N GLY A 118 8.29 -17.05 16.86
CA GLY A 118 7.62 -16.51 15.68
C GLY A 118 8.56 -15.85 14.68
N TYR A 119 8.01 -15.01 13.83
CA TYR A 119 8.69 -14.38 12.70
C TYR A 119 8.73 -12.86 12.87
N VAL A 120 9.89 -12.25 12.69
CA VAL A 120 10.08 -10.79 12.63
C VAL A 120 10.98 -10.43 11.46
N SER A 121 10.71 -9.29 10.84
CA SER A 121 11.61 -8.64 9.89
C SER A 121 11.61 -7.13 10.11
N HIS A 122 12.69 -6.47 9.69
CA HIS A 122 12.90 -5.03 9.85
C HIS A 122 12.73 -4.29 8.51
N HIS A 123 13.16 -3.03 8.41
CA HIS A 123 12.89 -2.15 7.26
C HIS A 123 13.52 -2.59 5.93
N ASN A 124 14.45 -3.53 5.94
CA ASN A 124 15.10 -4.07 4.75
C ASN A 124 15.18 -5.60 4.79
N LEU A 125 14.99 -6.21 3.63
CA LEU A 125 15.31 -7.61 3.33
C LEU A 125 16.26 -7.66 2.11
N ASP A 126 16.88 -8.81 1.88
CA ASP A 126 17.74 -9.05 0.73
C ASP A 126 17.46 -10.40 0.06
N LEU A 127 18.27 -10.75 -0.95
CA LEU A 127 18.16 -12.01 -1.69
C LEU A 127 18.30 -13.26 -0.79
N TRP A 128 18.93 -13.12 0.38
CA TRP A 128 19.14 -14.19 1.35
C TRP A 128 18.05 -14.19 2.42
N GLY A 129 17.13 -13.23 2.42
CA GLY A 129 16.10 -13.10 3.44
C GLY A 129 16.66 -12.63 4.79
N ASP A 130 17.74 -11.85 4.79
CA ASP A 130 18.28 -11.29 6.03
C ASP A 130 17.27 -10.35 6.69
N SER A 131 16.77 -10.78 7.83
CA SER A 131 15.73 -10.10 8.61
C SER A 131 16.28 -9.29 9.78
N ALA A 132 17.59 -9.23 9.99
CA ALA A 132 18.18 -8.42 11.05
C ALA A 132 17.97 -6.91 10.78
N PRO A 133 18.07 -6.03 11.80
CA PRO A 133 18.14 -4.59 11.58
C PRO A 133 19.30 -4.21 10.65
N HIS A 134 19.00 -3.51 9.55
CA HIS A 134 20.00 -3.06 8.58
C HIS A 134 20.39 -1.59 8.80
N ASP A 135 21.48 -1.19 8.16
CA ASP A 135 21.97 0.20 8.11
C ASP A 135 22.32 0.79 9.48
N SER A 136 22.80 2.04 9.53
CA SER A 136 23.33 2.67 10.74
C SER A 136 22.61 3.97 11.10
N GLY A 137 21.32 3.91 11.41
CA GLY A 137 20.56 5.09 11.85
C GLY A 137 19.32 4.77 12.67
N THR A 138 19.15 5.52 13.77
CA THR A 138 18.09 5.28 14.74
C THR A 138 16.69 5.43 14.15
N ALA A 139 16.51 6.28 13.14
CA ALA A 139 15.19 6.57 12.56
C ALA A 139 14.60 5.45 11.69
N TYR A 140 15.40 4.47 11.28
CA TYR A 140 14.97 3.41 10.36
C TYR A 140 15.39 2.01 10.79
N THR A 141 16.54 1.85 11.46
CA THR A 141 17.14 0.52 11.71
C THR A 141 16.24 -0.37 12.60
N ILE A 142 15.68 0.17 13.69
CA ILE A 142 14.87 -0.61 14.66
C ILE A 142 13.37 -0.39 14.39
N TRP A 143 12.88 -0.98 13.30
CA TRP A 143 11.45 -1.01 12.98
C TRP A 143 10.98 -2.45 12.72
N PRO A 144 10.50 -3.19 13.74
CA PRO A 144 10.22 -4.63 13.68
C PRO A 144 8.80 -4.97 13.19
N SER A 145 8.28 -4.21 12.23
CA SER A 145 6.87 -4.28 11.80
C SER A 145 6.70 -4.53 10.29
N SER A 146 7.78 -4.82 9.54
CA SER A 146 7.66 -4.97 8.08
C SER A 146 6.82 -6.18 7.68
N ASN A 147 6.93 -7.28 8.40
CA ASN A 147 6.12 -8.49 8.16
C ASN A 147 4.61 -8.23 8.35
N LEU A 148 4.21 -7.34 9.26
CA LEU A 148 2.81 -6.94 9.40
C LEU A 148 2.31 -6.29 8.11
N TRP A 149 3.08 -5.36 7.53
CA TRP A 149 2.69 -4.68 6.30
C TRP A 149 2.69 -5.63 5.10
N LEU A 150 3.76 -6.39 4.90
CA LEU A 150 3.87 -7.37 3.81
C LEU A 150 2.73 -8.40 3.85
N SER A 151 2.36 -8.86 5.05
CA SER A 151 1.26 -9.84 5.23
C SER A 151 -0.10 -9.33 4.76
N GLN A 152 -0.31 -7.99 4.68
CA GLN A 152 -1.55 -7.42 4.14
C GLN A 152 -1.77 -7.84 2.69
N HIS A 153 -0.72 -7.93 1.87
CA HIS A 153 -0.83 -8.39 0.48
C HIS A 153 -1.38 -9.81 0.38
N MET A 154 -1.11 -10.68 1.37
CA MET A 154 -1.65 -12.04 1.40
C MET A 154 -3.16 -12.04 1.68
N MET A 155 -3.61 -11.21 2.63
CA MET A 155 -5.04 -11.10 2.92
C MET A 155 -5.79 -10.42 1.76
N GLU A 156 -5.18 -9.41 1.15
CA GLU A 156 -5.74 -8.74 -0.02
C GLU A 156 -5.89 -9.71 -1.20
N HIS A 157 -4.92 -10.58 -1.45
CA HIS A 157 -5.07 -11.61 -2.47
C HIS A 157 -6.36 -12.43 -2.28
N TYR A 158 -6.62 -12.92 -1.07
CA TYR A 158 -7.90 -13.60 -0.77
C TYR A 158 -9.11 -12.68 -1.00
N ARG A 159 -9.06 -11.43 -0.54
CA ARG A 159 -10.19 -10.47 -0.72
C ARG A 159 -10.50 -10.21 -2.18
N PHE A 160 -9.53 -10.30 -3.09
CA PHE A 160 -9.73 -10.12 -4.53
C PHE A 160 -10.08 -11.40 -5.27
N THR A 161 -9.51 -12.56 -4.89
CA THR A 161 -9.65 -13.81 -5.64
C THR A 161 -10.60 -14.83 -5.02
N GLY A 162 -10.86 -14.74 -3.71
CA GLY A 162 -11.59 -15.76 -2.95
C GLY A 162 -10.83 -17.07 -2.76
N ASP A 163 -9.51 -17.11 -3.04
CA ASP A 163 -8.72 -18.35 -2.98
C ASP A 163 -8.50 -18.82 -1.52
N LYS A 164 -9.40 -19.69 -1.06
CA LYS A 164 -9.34 -20.32 0.26
C LYS A 164 -8.17 -21.30 0.40
N THR A 165 -7.68 -21.87 -0.70
CA THR A 165 -6.53 -22.78 -0.67
C THR A 165 -5.27 -21.99 -0.38
N PHE A 166 -5.04 -20.90 -1.12
CA PHE A 166 -3.96 -19.97 -0.81
C PHE A 166 -4.04 -19.44 0.63
N LEU A 167 -5.22 -18.97 1.05
CA LEU A 167 -5.40 -18.46 2.42
C LEU A 167 -5.02 -19.51 3.47
N ARG A 168 -5.42 -20.78 3.28
CA ARG A 168 -5.14 -21.87 4.22
C ARG A 168 -3.69 -22.33 4.21
N GLU A 169 -3.10 -22.49 3.03
CA GLU A 169 -1.81 -23.16 2.86
C GLU A 169 -0.63 -22.21 2.84
N LYS A 170 -0.86 -20.93 2.51
CA LYS A 170 0.20 -19.92 2.36
C LYS A 170 0.06 -18.75 3.31
N ALA A 171 -1.10 -18.13 3.42
CA ALA A 171 -1.25 -16.97 4.30
C ALA A 171 -1.35 -17.36 5.78
N TRP A 172 -2.21 -18.32 6.10
CA TRP A 172 -2.50 -18.71 7.48
C TRP A 172 -1.27 -19.19 8.28
N PRO A 173 -0.34 -20.01 7.74
CA PRO A 173 0.87 -20.38 8.47
C PRO A 173 1.71 -19.15 8.89
N LEU A 174 1.99 -18.24 7.94
CA LEU A 174 2.72 -17.00 8.23
C LEU A 174 2.00 -16.11 9.22
N PHE A 175 0.66 -16.01 9.16
CA PHE A 175 -0.12 -15.25 10.14
C PHE A 175 0.08 -15.79 11.56
N LYS A 176 0.18 -17.12 11.74
CA LYS A 176 0.46 -17.69 13.06
C LYS A 176 1.87 -17.32 13.54
N ASP A 177 2.87 -17.39 12.66
CA ASP A 177 4.25 -17.07 13.02
C ASP A 177 4.43 -15.58 13.37
N ILE A 178 3.76 -14.68 12.62
CA ILE A 178 3.74 -13.24 12.94
C ILE A 178 3.00 -13.01 14.27
N ALA A 179 1.84 -13.63 14.48
CA ALA A 179 1.09 -13.49 15.73
C ALA A 179 1.90 -13.99 16.94
N ALA A 180 2.68 -15.07 16.79
CA ALA A 180 3.54 -15.59 17.86
C ALA A 180 4.63 -14.58 18.27
N PHE A 181 5.22 -13.85 17.31
CA PHE A 181 6.17 -12.79 17.64
C PHE A 181 5.50 -11.66 18.41
N PHE A 182 4.35 -11.17 17.94
CA PHE A 182 3.67 -10.05 18.58
C PHE A 182 2.99 -10.40 19.91
N ASP A 183 2.61 -11.65 20.16
CA ASP A 183 2.19 -12.11 21.50
C ASP A 183 3.29 -11.91 22.55
N CYS A 184 4.56 -12.09 22.15
CA CYS A 184 5.73 -11.88 23.00
C CYS A 184 6.19 -10.43 23.03
N TYR A 185 6.11 -9.72 21.90
CA TYR A 185 6.62 -8.36 21.76
C TYR A 185 5.66 -7.29 22.31
N LEU A 186 4.36 -7.56 22.36
CA LEU A 186 3.37 -6.67 22.97
C LEU A 186 3.47 -6.72 24.49
N PHE A 187 3.38 -5.54 25.11
CA PHE A 187 3.30 -5.38 26.57
C PHE A 187 2.21 -4.37 26.95
N GLU A 188 1.77 -4.41 28.20
CA GLU A 188 0.82 -3.43 28.71
C GLU A 188 1.54 -2.14 29.11
N PHE A 189 1.03 -1.01 28.63
CA PHE A 189 1.44 0.32 29.05
C PHE A 189 0.21 1.22 29.17
N ASN A 190 -0.02 1.81 30.34
CA ASN A 190 -1.21 2.63 30.64
C ASN A 190 -2.55 1.97 30.26
N GLY A 191 -2.68 0.66 30.52
CA GLY A 191 -3.90 -0.11 30.24
C GLY A 191 -4.16 -0.34 28.75
N LYS A 192 -3.14 -0.20 27.90
CA LYS A 192 -3.20 -0.47 26.46
C LYS A 192 -2.12 -1.47 26.06
N TRP A 193 -2.44 -2.34 25.09
CA TRP A 193 -1.43 -3.13 24.41
C TRP A 193 -0.54 -2.21 23.59
N THR A 194 0.77 -2.37 23.75
CA THR A 194 1.79 -1.47 23.21
C THR A 194 2.93 -2.30 22.65
N SER A 195 3.39 -1.93 21.45
CA SER A 195 4.64 -2.42 20.86
C SER A 195 5.77 -1.41 21.08
N GLY A 196 7.01 -1.88 20.99
CA GLY A 196 8.20 -1.04 20.96
C GLY A 196 9.36 -1.60 21.79
N PRO A 197 10.56 -1.01 21.68
CA PRO A 197 10.87 0.22 20.95
C PRO A 197 10.77 0.08 19.43
N SER A 198 10.22 1.09 18.78
CA SER A 198 10.04 1.15 17.33
C SER A 198 10.15 2.60 16.84
N THR A 199 10.08 2.81 15.53
CA THR A 199 10.13 4.13 14.89
C THR A 199 8.89 4.39 14.05
N SER A 200 8.65 5.65 13.70
CA SER A 200 7.81 6.00 12.54
C SER A 200 8.77 6.19 11.36
N PRO A 201 8.95 5.20 10.46
CA PRO A 201 9.93 5.30 9.38
C PRO A 201 9.71 6.57 8.55
N GLU A 202 10.69 7.39 8.27
CA GLU A 202 12.00 7.52 8.95
C GLU A 202 12.08 8.88 9.65
N ASN A 203 10.95 9.31 10.22
CA ASN A 203 10.78 10.63 10.78
C ASN A 203 11.31 10.69 12.22
N VAL A 204 11.62 11.91 12.65
CA VAL A 204 12.13 12.22 13.98
C VAL A 204 11.22 13.24 14.66
N PHE A 205 11.08 13.13 15.98
CA PHE A 205 10.43 14.11 16.83
C PHE A 205 11.44 14.88 17.68
N ILE A 206 11.04 16.02 18.21
CA ILE A 206 11.82 16.80 19.17
C ILE A 206 11.45 16.38 20.58
N ILE A 207 12.45 16.00 21.37
CA ILE A 207 12.24 15.63 22.78
C ILE A 207 11.65 16.84 23.54
N PRO A 208 10.52 16.68 24.25
CA PRO A 208 9.88 17.72 25.04
C PRO A 208 10.79 18.34 26.12
N LYS A 209 10.40 19.51 26.63
CA LYS A 209 11.20 20.29 27.60
C LYS A 209 11.47 19.58 28.93
N ASP A 210 10.59 18.67 29.30
CA ASP A 210 10.68 17.83 30.49
C ASP A 210 11.42 16.50 30.25
N GLY A 211 11.87 16.24 29.02
CA GLY A 211 12.67 15.07 28.67
C GLY A 211 14.17 15.23 29.01
N ALA A 212 14.85 14.10 29.24
CA ALA A 212 16.27 14.07 29.63
C ALA A 212 17.24 14.75 28.65
N LYS A 213 16.85 14.85 27.38
CA LYS A 213 17.60 15.54 26.30
C LYS A 213 16.70 16.53 25.56
N ALA A 214 15.98 17.37 26.32
CA ALA A 214 15.07 18.38 25.78
C ALA A 214 15.64 19.13 24.56
N GLY A 215 14.86 19.21 23.48
CA GLY A 215 15.22 19.92 22.25
C GLY A 215 16.05 19.11 21.24
N SER A 216 16.59 17.93 21.60
CA SER A 216 17.25 17.07 20.62
C SER A 216 16.24 16.30 19.76
N LYS A 217 16.66 15.87 18.57
CA LYS A 217 15.90 14.97 17.69
C LYS A 217 16.03 13.52 18.18
N GLU A 218 14.93 12.78 18.16
CA GLU A 218 14.88 11.34 18.42
C GLU A 218 13.83 10.68 17.53
N SER A 219 13.87 9.35 17.40
CA SER A 219 12.97 8.58 16.52
C SER A 219 12.32 7.39 17.20
N LEU A 220 12.94 6.87 18.25
CA LEU A 220 12.44 5.71 18.98
C LEU A 220 11.39 6.12 20.02
N ASP A 221 10.24 5.47 19.98
CA ASP A 221 9.22 5.52 21.03
C ASP A 221 8.53 4.14 21.10
N ILE A 222 7.54 4.02 21.97
CA ILE A 222 6.62 2.88 22.07
C ILE A 222 5.25 3.30 21.54
N SER A 223 4.41 2.36 21.10
CA SER A 223 3.05 2.65 20.60
C SER A 223 3.04 3.69 19.46
N ILE A 224 3.95 3.53 18.50
CA ILE A 224 3.98 4.32 17.27
C ILE A 224 2.65 4.13 16.51
N THR A 225 2.11 5.19 15.94
CA THR A 225 0.80 5.14 15.25
C THR A 225 0.82 4.15 14.08
N MET A 226 1.89 4.12 13.29
CA MET A 226 2.05 3.15 12.20
C MET A 226 1.97 1.70 12.70
N ASP A 227 2.72 1.36 13.76
CA ASP A 227 2.72 -0.01 14.30
C ASP A 227 1.34 -0.40 14.83
N ASN A 228 0.68 0.50 15.57
CA ASN A 228 -0.67 0.25 16.09
C ASN A 228 -1.68 0.05 14.95
N SER A 229 -1.57 0.81 13.86
CA SER A 229 -2.39 0.63 12.65
C SER A 229 -2.13 -0.72 11.99
N LEU A 230 -0.86 -1.06 11.74
CA LEU A 230 -0.47 -2.33 11.13
C LEU A 230 -0.90 -3.54 11.97
N LEU A 231 -0.72 -3.48 13.30
CA LEU A 231 -1.16 -4.53 14.22
C LEU A 231 -2.67 -4.68 14.24
N ARG A 232 -3.41 -3.58 14.23
CA ARG A 232 -4.87 -3.61 14.23
C ARG A 232 -5.43 -4.21 12.93
N GLU A 233 -4.88 -3.82 11.78
CA GLU A 233 -5.24 -4.45 10.50
C GLU A 233 -4.83 -5.92 10.48
N PHE A 234 -3.62 -6.27 10.94
CA PHE A 234 -3.15 -7.64 11.00
C PHE A 234 -4.05 -8.54 11.86
N PHE A 235 -4.34 -8.17 13.11
CA PHE A 235 -5.22 -8.97 13.96
C PHE A 235 -6.65 -9.05 13.40
N SER A 236 -7.13 -7.99 12.74
CA SER A 236 -8.40 -8.04 12.01
C SER A 236 -8.35 -9.07 10.87
N ASN A 237 -7.24 -9.14 10.12
CA ASN A 237 -7.02 -10.11 9.06
C ASN A 237 -6.94 -11.55 9.61
N VAL A 238 -6.31 -11.76 10.77
CA VAL A 238 -6.28 -13.08 11.44
C VAL A 238 -7.68 -13.54 11.80
N ILE A 239 -8.51 -12.66 12.38
CA ILE A 239 -9.90 -12.97 12.75
C ILE A 239 -10.74 -13.27 11.51
N GLU A 240 -10.62 -12.43 10.46
CA GLU A 240 -11.31 -12.64 9.19
C GLU A 240 -10.92 -13.98 8.57
N ALA A 241 -9.62 -14.26 8.46
CA ALA A 241 -9.09 -15.51 7.91
C ALA A 241 -9.55 -16.74 8.69
N ALA A 242 -9.55 -16.68 10.03
CA ALA A 242 -10.02 -17.77 10.87
C ALA A 242 -11.51 -18.08 10.63
N GLY A 243 -12.35 -17.04 10.54
CA GLY A 243 -13.76 -17.18 10.20
C GLY A 243 -13.99 -17.81 8.82
N ILE A 244 -13.19 -17.42 7.82
CA ILE A 244 -13.25 -17.99 6.46
C ILE A 244 -12.83 -19.47 6.45
N LEU A 245 -11.80 -19.82 7.21
CA LEU A 245 -11.19 -21.14 7.23
C LEU A 245 -11.90 -22.11 8.20
N GLY A 246 -12.77 -21.60 9.07
CA GLY A 246 -13.44 -22.37 10.12
C GLY A 246 -12.48 -22.77 11.26
N VAL A 247 -11.47 -21.95 11.54
CA VAL A 247 -10.50 -22.18 12.62
C VAL A 247 -11.03 -21.60 13.92
N ASP A 248 -11.12 -22.43 14.96
CA ASP A 248 -11.45 -21.98 16.31
C ASP A 248 -10.22 -21.37 16.99
N LEU A 249 -10.21 -20.04 17.07
CA LEU A 249 -9.14 -19.26 17.70
C LEU A 249 -8.96 -19.58 19.18
N SER A 250 -10.00 -20.02 19.88
CA SER A 250 -9.94 -20.28 21.33
C SER A 250 -9.06 -21.48 21.71
N THR A 251 -8.78 -22.35 20.73
CA THR A 251 -7.95 -23.55 20.92
C THR A 251 -6.45 -23.28 20.89
N ASP A 252 -6.03 -22.11 20.42
CA ASP A 252 -4.63 -21.71 20.33
C ASP A 252 -4.29 -20.65 21.39
N LYS A 253 -3.19 -20.86 22.12
CA LYS A 253 -2.77 -19.99 23.24
C LYS A 253 -2.48 -18.55 22.79
N VAL A 254 -1.92 -18.37 21.60
CA VAL A 254 -1.60 -17.07 21.02
C VAL A 254 -2.85 -16.50 20.36
N LEU A 255 -3.49 -17.30 19.50
CA LEU A 255 -4.56 -16.75 18.67
C LEU A 255 -5.84 -16.44 19.46
N SER A 256 -6.06 -17.08 20.60
CA SER A 256 -7.18 -16.77 21.51
C SER A 256 -7.16 -15.32 22.04
N LYS A 257 -6.03 -14.61 21.93
CA LYS A 257 -5.87 -13.23 22.41
C LYS A 257 -5.99 -12.17 21.31
N VAL A 258 -6.05 -12.54 20.02
CA VAL A 258 -5.95 -11.55 18.93
C VAL A 258 -7.06 -10.49 18.96
N GLU A 259 -8.27 -10.84 19.40
CA GLU A 259 -9.36 -9.87 19.58
C GLU A 259 -9.02 -8.86 20.69
N ALA A 260 -8.54 -9.35 21.84
CA ALA A 260 -8.11 -8.50 22.94
C ALA A 260 -6.93 -7.60 22.55
N TYR A 261 -5.98 -8.10 21.75
CA TYR A 261 -4.91 -7.30 21.18
C TYR A 261 -5.46 -6.22 20.25
N ARG A 262 -6.22 -6.59 19.22
CA ARG A 262 -6.84 -5.66 18.26
C ARG A 262 -7.58 -4.52 18.96
N ASP A 263 -8.39 -4.84 19.96
CA ASP A 263 -9.27 -3.87 20.62
C ASP A 263 -8.56 -3.07 21.73
N GLY A 264 -7.50 -3.65 22.31
CA GLY A 264 -6.71 -3.02 23.39
C GLY A 264 -5.54 -2.16 22.93
N LEU A 265 -5.16 -2.17 21.64
CA LEU A 265 -4.15 -1.25 21.08
C LEU A 265 -4.60 0.21 21.20
N ARG A 266 -3.65 1.13 21.46
CA ARG A 266 -3.94 2.58 21.51
C ARG A 266 -4.64 3.03 20.22
N PRO A 267 -5.80 3.73 20.31
CA PRO A 267 -6.52 4.21 19.14
C PRO A 267 -5.73 5.30 18.44
N THR A 268 -6.01 5.52 17.16
CA THR A 268 -5.47 6.66 16.42
C THR A 268 -6.00 7.96 17.00
N GLU A 269 -5.10 8.84 17.42
CA GLU A 269 -5.44 10.12 18.06
C GLU A 269 -5.22 11.30 17.12
N ILE A 270 -6.01 12.36 17.34
CA ILE A 270 -5.91 13.63 16.62
C ILE A 270 -5.14 14.61 17.50
N GLY A 271 -4.08 15.20 16.96
CA GLY A 271 -3.24 16.19 17.62
C GLY A 271 -3.84 17.60 17.61
N ALA A 272 -3.16 18.53 18.28
CA ALA A 272 -3.62 19.90 18.48
C ALA A 272 -3.73 20.72 17.19
N ARG A 273 -3.04 20.32 16.09
CA ARG A 273 -3.15 20.95 14.77
C ARG A 273 -4.24 20.32 13.90
N GLY A 274 -5.04 19.40 14.45
CA GLY A 274 -6.08 18.65 13.76
C GLY A 274 -5.55 17.50 12.90
N GLN A 275 -4.28 17.16 13.04
CA GLN A 275 -3.58 16.10 12.29
C GLN A 275 -3.65 14.76 13.02
N ILE A 276 -3.43 13.65 12.33
CA ILE A 276 -3.18 12.36 12.99
C ILE A 276 -1.83 12.43 13.72
N GLN A 277 -1.80 12.07 15.00
CA GLN A 277 -0.53 12.01 15.75
C GLN A 277 0.36 10.90 15.18
N GLU A 278 1.64 11.20 14.96
CA GLU A 278 2.59 10.25 14.38
C GLU A 278 3.23 9.31 15.44
N TRP A 279 3.32 9.76 16.69
CA TRP A 279 3.88 9.03 17.82
C TRP A 279 2.87 8.89 18.98
N ARG A 280 3.32 8.31 20.12
CA ARG A 280 2.51 8.13 21.33
C ARG A 280 2.00 9.43 21.94
N HIS A 281 2.69 10.53 21.67
CA HIS A 281 2.29 11.87 22.07
C HIS A 281 2.28 12.78 20.85
N ASP A 282 1.60 13.92 20.99
CA ASP A 282 1.60 15.01 20.01
C ASP A 282 2.93 15.78 20.07
N TYR A 283 4.04 15.09 19.77
CA TYR A 283 5.36 15.72 19.74
C TYR A 283 5.48 16.71 18.59
N THR A 284 6.36 17.69 18.79
CA THR A 284 6.84 18.53 17.68
C THR A 284 7.67 17.67 16.72
N GLU A 285 7.29 17.66 15.45
CA GLU A 285 8.06 17.01 14.39
C GLU A 285 9.42 17.69 14.20
N GLY A 286 10.50 16.90 14.16
CA GLY A 286 11.84 17.38 13.81
C GLY A 286 12.05 17.57 12.31
N GLU A 287 11.18 16.97 11.49
CA GLU A 287 11.11 17.15 10.03
C GLU A 287 9.65 17.28 9.57
N PRO A 288 9.02 18.45 9.71
CA PRO A 288 7.61 18.63 9.34
C PRO A 288 7.30 18.33 7.85
N GLY A 289 8.28 18.51 6.96
CA GLY A 289 8.21 18.19 5.53
C GLY A 289 8.75 16.80 5.18
N HIS A 290 8.75 15.86 6.14
CA HIS A 290 9.31 14.52 5.91
C HIS A 290 8.59 13.76 4.78
N ARG A 291 9.35 12.93 4.07
CA ARG A 291 8.89 12.20 2.87
C ARG A 291 7.98 11.01 3.17
N HIS A 292 8.01 10.41 4.36
CA HIS A 292 7.09 9.33 4.72
C HIS A 292 5.74 9.84 5.25
N TYR A 293 4.70 9.02 5.07
CA TYR A 293 3.37 9.18 5.65
C TYR A 293 2.99 7.97 6.51
N SER A 294 3.95 7.40 7.23
CA SER A 294 3.84 6.14 7.98
C SER A 294 2.61 6.05 8.90
N HIS A 295 2.29 7.15 9.59
CA HIS A 295 1.10 7.24 10.44
C HIS A 295 -0.25 7.31 9.68
N LEU A 296 -0.24 7.31 8.35
CA LEU A 296 -1.40 7.31 7.47
C LEU A 296 -1.57 5.98 6.71
N VAL A 297 -0.87 4.91 7.12
CA VAL A 297 -1.00 3.57 6.51
C VAL A 297 -2.46 3.06 6.52
N ASP A 298 -3.25 3.46 7.53
CA ASP A 298 -4.70 3.18 7.66
C ASP A 298 -5.60 3.95 6.68
N LEU A 299 -5.07 4.97 5.98
CA LEU A 299 -5.76 5.61 4.85
C LEU A 299 -5.41 4.90 3.55
N PHE A 300 -4.11 4.61 3.35
CA PHE A 300 -3.62 3.81 2.23
C PHE A 300 -2.26 3.18 2.56
N PRO A 301 -2.10 1.85 2.36
CA PRO A 301 -3.00 0.95 1.62
C PRO A 301 -4.16 0.34 2.42
N ALA A 302 -4.12 0.37 3.76
CA ALA A 302 -5.21 -0.12 4.61
C ALA A 302 -6.42 0.83 4.54
N ARG A 303 -7.43 0.64 5.41
CA ARG A 303 -8.79 1.18 5.14
C ARG A 303 -9.45 1.94 6.28
N ALA A 304 -8.96 1.86 7.51
CA ALA A 304 -9.66 2.37 8.68
C ALA A 304 -9.95 3.89 8.64
N MET A 305 -9.16 4.68 7.90
CA MET A 305 -9.35 6.12 7.72
C MET A 305 -10.15 6.49 6.46
N SER A 306 -10.77 5.54 5.77
CA SER A 306 -11.62 5.84 4.61
C SER A 306 -12.76 6.79 5.01
N PRO A 307 -13.10 7.81 4.18
CA PRO A 307 -14.25 8.68 4.44
C PRO A 307 -15.59 7.95 4.58
N LEU A 308 -15.71 6.75 3.98
CA LEU A 308 -16.90 5.91 4.08
C LEU A 308 -17.00 5.14 5.41
N LEU A 309 -15.87 4.98 6.12
CA LEU A 309 -15.80 4.25 7.39
C LEU A 309 -15.65 5.20 8.59
N ASN A 310 -14.81 6.23 8.46
CA ASN A 310 -14.55 7.18 9.53
C ASN A 310 -14.19 8.57 8.98
N LYS A 311 -15.20 9.43 8.83
CA LYS A 311 -15.04 10.80 8.34
C LYS A 311 -14.15 11.67 9.25
N THR A 312 -14.19 11.44 10.56
CA THR A 312 -13.39 12.21 11.53
C THR A 312 -11.89 11.96 11.32
N LEU A 313 -11.48 10.69 11.24
CA LEU A 313 -10.10 10.34 10.96
C LEU A 313 -9.69 10.70 9.53
N ALA A 314 -10.59 10.58 8.54
CA ALA A 314 -10.32 11.01 7.17
C ALA A 314 -9.97 12.51 7.09
N ASN A 315 -10.73 13.36 7.79
CA ASN A 315 -10.43 14.80 7.85
C ASN A 315 -9.08 15.08 8.52
N ALA A 316 -8.74 14.35 9.59
CA ALA A 316 -7.46 14.51 10.26
C ALA A 316 -6.28 13.99 9.41
N ALA A 317 -6.49 12.91 8.65
CA ALA A 317 -5.51 12.40 7.69
C ALA A 317 -5.27 13.41 6.55
N GLN A 318 -6.34 14.02 6.02
CA GLN A 318 -6.20 15.13 5.07
C GLN A 318 -5.37 16.27 5.66
N LYS A 319 -5.62 16.64 6.93
CA LYS A 319 -4.87 17.69 7.61
C LYS A 319 -3.39 17.34 7.76
N SER A 320 -3.06 16.08 8.07
CA SER A 320 -1.67 15.60 8.10
C SER A 320 -0.98 15.78 6.75
N ILE A 321 -1.63 15.41 5.64
CA ILE A 321 -1.07 15.56 4.29
C ILE A 321 -0.84 17.05 3.96
N GLU A 322 -1.80 17.91 4.26
CA GLU A 322 -1.70 19.35 4.02
C GLU A 322 -0.54 19.99 4.80
N LEU A 323 -0.34 19.60 6.07
CA LEU A 323 0.79 20.08 6.87
C LEU A 323 2.13 19.61 6.31
N ARG A 324 2.24 18.33 5.93
CA ARG A 324 3.47 17.77 5.35
C ARG A 324 3.85 18.48 4.05
N LEU A 325 2.86 18.70 3.17
CA LEU A 325 3.06 19.42 1.91
C LEU A 325 3.41 20.90 2.12
N ALA A 326 2.76 21.58 3.06
CA ALA A 326 3.07 22.98 3.39
C ALA A 326 4.51 23.17 3.89
N ALA A 327 5.09 22.13 4.48
CA ALA A 327 6.48 22.11 4.93
C ALA A 327 7.49 21.58 3.89
N GLY A 328 7.07 21.36 2.63
CA GLY A 328 7.95 20.91 1.55
C GLY A 328 8.06 19.39 1.38
N GLY A 329 7.16 18.62 1.98
CA GLY A 329 7.09 17.17 1.81
C GLY A 329 6.71 16.72 0.40
N ALA A 330 6.62 15.39 0.22
CA ALA A 330 6.38 14.75 -1.07
C ALA A 330 7.44 15.08 -2.13
N SER A 331 8.70 15.26 -1.73
CA SER A 331 9.78 15.62 -2.64
C SER A 331 10.16 14.47 -3.56
N THR A 332 10.27 13.24 -3.01
CA THR A 332 10.70 12.06 -3.77
C THR A 332 9.59 11.48 -4.62
N GLY A 333 9.95 10.74 -5.68
CA GLY A 333 8.98 10.13 -6.59
C GLY A 333 7.97 9.23 -5.88
N TRP A 334 8.44 8.31 -5.03
CA TRP A 334 7.55 7.42 -4.28
C TRP A 334 6.69 8.18 -3.25
N SER A 335 7.23 9.23 -2.63
CA SER A 335 6.47 10.03 -1.66
C SER A 335 5.36 10.82 -2.35
N ARG A 336 5.66 11.37 -3.54
CA ARG A 336 4.69 12.07 -4.39
C ARG A 336 3.57 11.15 -4.85
N VAL A 337 3.89 9.92 -5.24
CA VAL A 337 2.87 8.97 -5.68
C VAL A 337 2.02 8.43 -4.53
N TRP A 338 2.62 8.20 -3.35
CA TRP A 338 1.85 7.85 -2.15
C TRP A 338 0.90 8.98 -1.75
N THR A 339 1.35 10.24 -1.86
CA THR A 339 0.48 11.42 -1.67
C THR A 339 -0.71 11.41 -2.64
N ALA A 340 -0.50 11.03 -3.91
CA ALA A 340 -1.59 10.91 -4.88
C ALA A 340 -2.60 9.82 -4.47
N ALA A 341 -2.13 8.64 -4.07
CA ALA A 341 -2.97 7.55 -3.60
C ALA A 341 -3.76 7.91 -2.32
N LEU A 342 -3.13 8.62 -1.38
CA LEU A 342 -3.79 9.12 -0.17
C LEU A 342 -4.92 10.11 -0.52
N TYR A 343 -4.70 11.03 -1.45
CA TYR A 343 -5.78 11.92 -1.92
C TYR A 343 -6.88 11.19 -2.70
N ALA A 344 -6.54 10.15 -3.47
CA ALA A 344 -7.52 9.30 -4.11
C ALA A 344 -8.43 8.62 -3.06
N ARG A 345 -7.85 8.06 -1.99
CA ARG A 345 -8.58 7.48 -0.85
C ARG A 345 -9.41 8.47 -0.05
N LEU A 346 -9.05 9.76 -0.08
CA LEU A 346 -9.85 10.87 0.46
C LEU A 346 -10.94 11.36 -0.49
N LEU A 347 -11.15 10.69 -1.63
CA LEU A 347 -12.12 11.06 -2.66
C LEU A 347 -11.82 12.44 -3.29
N ASN A 348 -10.55 12.86 -3.30
CA ASN A 348 -10.11 14.14 -3.83
C ASN A 348 -9.33 13.96 -5.13
N GLY A 349 -10.07 13.84 -6.23
CA GLY A 349 -9.49 13.60 -7.56
C GLY A 349 -8.59 14.70 -8.08
N ASP A 350 -8.90 15.96 -7.81
CA ASP A 350 -8.09 17.09 -8.25
C ASP A 350 -6.71 17.09 -7.59
N LYS A 351 -6.66 16.87 -6.27
CA LYS A 351 -5.38 16.78 -5.55
C LYS A 351 -4.62 15.50 -5.92
N ALA A 352 -5.30 14.37 -6.12
CA ALA A 352 -4.65 13.14 -6.58
C ALA A 352 -3.99 13.34 -7.95
N TYR A 353 -4.73 13.88 -8.92
CA TYR A 353 -4.25 14.15 -10.26
C TYR A 353 -3.14 15.21 -10.29
N GLY A 354 -3.26 16.28 -9.51
CA GLY A 354 -2.21 17.30 -9.40
C GLY A 354 -0.88 16.73 -8.88
N ASN A 355 -0.92 15.76 -7.96
CA ASN A 355 0.29 15.05 -7.52
C ASN A 355 0.86 14.13 -8.60
N ILE A 356 0.01 13.47 -9.40
CA ILE A 356 0.43 12.66 -10.57
C ILE A 356 1.10 13.54 -11.63
N GLN A 357 0.52 14.71 -11.93
CA GLN A 357 1.13 15.68 -12.85
C GLN A 357 2.48 16.17 -12.34
N THR A 358 2.58 16.46 -11.03
CA THR A 358 3.84 16.85 -10.39
C THR A 358 4.89 15.74 -10.48
N LEU A 359 4.49 14.49 -10.24
CA LEU A 359 5.36 13.32 -10.38
C LEU A 359 5.93 13.24 -11.80
N LEU A 360 5.05 13.23 -12.80
CA LEU A 360 5.43 13.03 -14.20
C LEU A 360 6.17 14.22 -14.81
N GLY A 361 5.94 15.43 -14.30
CA GLY A 361 6.68 16.62 -14.72
C GLY A 361 8.11 16.70 -14.16
N ARG A 362 8.45 15.88 -13.16
CA ARG A 362 9.71 16.01 -12.41
C ARG A 362 10.57 14.74 -12.41
N HIS A 363 9.98 13.57 -12.16
CA HIS A 363 10.72 12.35 -11.80
C HIS A 363 11.09 11.43 -12.98
N PRO A 364 10.29 11.32 -14.06
CA PRO A 364 10.67 10.48 -15.19
C PRO A 364 12.00 10.91 -15.82
N ALA A 365 12.91 9.95 -15.92
CA ALA A 365 14.03 10.01 -16.84
C ALA A 365 13.54 9.89 -18.29
N THR A 366 14.45 10.01 -19.24
CA THR A 366 14.13 10.01 -20.67
C THR A 366 13.56 8.69 -21.18
N ASN A 367 13.76 7.59 -20.43
CA ASN A 367 13.20 6.27 -20.70
C ASN A 367 11.95 5.96 -19.85
N LEU A 368 11.37 6.96 -19.18
CA LEU A 368 10.25 6.85 -18.24
C LEU A 368 10.52 6.09 -16.94
N PHE A 369 11.75 5.64 -16.67
CA PHE A 369 12.12 5.24 -15.31
C PHE A 369 12.06 6.44 -14.39
N HIS A 370 11.43 6.28 -13.23
CA HIS A 370 11.33 7.37 -12.27
C HIS A 370 12.59 7.43 -11.40
N ASN A 371 13.18 8.60 -11.31
CA ASN A 371 14.25 8.84 -10.35
C ASN A 371 13.67 9.27 -9.00
N ILE A 372 14.36 8.93 -7.91
CA ILE A 372 14.00 9.40 -6.57
C ILE A 372 13.84 10.92 -6.56
N GLU A 373 14.77 11.62 -7.21
CA GLU A 373 14.78 13.05 -7.51
C GLU A 373 15.37 13.25 -8.92
N PRO A 374 15.11 14.37 -9.61
CA PRO A 374 15.63 14.62 -10.95
C PRO A 374 17.15 14.42 -11.05
N GLY A 375 17.58 13.54 -11.96
CA GLY A 375 19.00 13.26 -12.21
C GLY A 375 19.72 12.45 -11.12
N GLN A 376 18.99 11.93 -10.13
CA GLN A 376 19.54 11.04 -9.09
C GLN A 376 19.25 9.57 -9.42
N ALA A 377 19.25 8.71 -8.39
CA ALA A 377 19.05 7.27 -8.52
C ALA A 377 17.67 6.91 -9.11
N PHE A 378 17.65 5.97 -10.05
CA PHE A 378 16.44 5.26 -10.46
C PHE A 378 15.86 4.48 -9.28
N GLN A 379 14.56 4.66 -9.03
CA GLN A 379 13.77 3.93 -8.05
C GLN A 379 12.42 3.57 -8.68
N ILE A 380 12.14 2.27 -8.81
CA ILE A 380 11.02 1.77 -9.60
C ILE A 380 9.66 1.89 -8.88
N ASP A 381 9.69 2.01 -7.57
CA ASP A 381 8.52 2.10 -6.69
C ASP A 381 7.47 3.08 -7.22
N SER A 382 7.87 4.29 -7.61
CA SER A 382 6.95 5.30 -8.11
C SER A 382 6.40 5.03 -9.51
N ASN A 383 7.05 4.18 -10.32
CA ASN A 383 6.48 3.69 -11.57
C ASN A 383 5.28 2.77 -11.28
N TYR A 384 5.43 1.86 -10.31
CA TYR A 384 4.37 0.95 -9.87
C TYR A 384 3.26 1.66 -9.11
N GLY A 385 3.63 2.51 -8.15
CA GLY A 385 2.70 3.30 -7.37
C GLY A 385 1.85 4.23 -8.24
N LEU A 386 2.34 4.69 -9.40
CA LEU A 386 1.56 5.53 -10.33
C LEU A 386 0.35 4.75 -10.87
N VAL A 387 0.57 3.49 -11.22
CA VAL A 387 -0.49 2.60 -11.73
C VAL A 387 -1.55 2.41 -10.64
N ALA A 388 -1.13 2.08 -9.42
CA ALA A 388 -2.03 1.89 -8.29
C ALA A 388 -2.80 3.18 -7.95
N ALA A 389 -2.11 4.33 -7.88
CA ALA A 389 -2.73 5.62 -7.56
C ALA A 389 -3.78 6.02 -8.61
N LEU A 390 -3.52 5.78 -9.90
CA LEU A 390 -4.50 6.00 -10.96
C LEU A 390 -5.69 5.06 -10.83
N ALA A 391 -5.47 3.76 -10.59
CA ALA A 391 -6.55 2.79 -10.37
C ALA A 391 -7.45 3.21 -9.20
N GLU A 392 -6.86 3.68 -8.10
CA GLU A 392 -7.57 4.16 -6.90
C GLU A 392 -8.41 5.44 -7.15
N THR A 393 -8.13 6.21 -8.21
CA THR A 393 -9.02 7.32 -8.63
C THR A 393 -10.27 6.84 -9.37
N LEU A 394 -10.22 5.65 -9.96
CA LEU A 394 -11.24 5.10 -10.87
C LEU A 394 -12.10 4.03 -10.20
N VAL A 395 -11.52 3.18 -9.35
CA VAL A 395 -12.21 2.13 -8.60
C VAL A 395 -11.63 2.01 -7.20
N GLN A 396 -12.50 2.00 -6.20
CA GLN A 396 -12.18 1.67 -4.81
C GLN A 396 -13.07 0.52 -4.33
N SER A 397 -12.56 -0.32 -3.40
CA SER A 397 -13.30 -1.48 -2.90
C SER A 397 -13.04 -1.86 -1.44
N GLN A 398 -12.16 -1.13 -0.77
CA GLN A 398 -11.71 -1.40 0.59
C GLN A 398 -12.79 -1.21 1.66
N ALA A 399 -13.80 -0.39 1.38
CA ALA A 399 -14.88 -0.04 2.31
C ALA A 399 -16.14 -0.93 2.16
N GLY A 400 -16.01 -2.11 1.53
CA GLY A 400 -17.11 -3.07 1.37
C GLY A 400 -18.11 -2.72 0.27
N VAL A 401 -17.75 -1.80 -0.63
CA VAL A 401 -18.55 -1.41 -1.81
C VAL A 401 -17.63 -1.24 -3.01
N VAL A 402 -18.08 -1.64 -4.21
CA VAL A 402 -17.42 -1.29 -5.48
C VAL A 402 -17.75 0.18 -5.78
N HIS A 403 -16.82 1.06 -5.46
CA HIS A 403 -16.95 2.50 -5.63
C HIS A 403 -16.35 2.92 -6.97
N ILE A 404 -17.21 3.28 -7.92
CA ILE A 404 -16.90 3.66 -9.30
C ILE A 404 -16.67 5.17 -9.37
N LEU A 405 -15.57 5.58 -10.01
CA LEU A 405 -15.11 6.97 -10.14
C LEU A 405 -15.05 7.72 -8.79
N PRO A 406 -14.46 7.12 -7.72
CA PRO A 406 -14.47 7.68 -6.38
C PRO A 406 -13.76 9.03 -6.28
N ALA A 407 -12.73 9.24 -7.12
CA ALA A 407 -11.89 10.43 -7.10
C ALA A 407 -11.47 10.82 -8.53
N LEU A 408 -12.42 10.88 -9.47
CA LEU A 408 -12.13 11.35 -10.83
C LEU A 408 -11.75 12.84 -10.80
N GLY A 409 -10.54 13.17 -11.26
CA GLY A 409 -10.08 14.56 -11.34
C GLY A 409 -10.87 15.37 -12.35
N SER A 410 -11.17 16.62 -12.01
CA SER A 410 -11.98 17.54 -12.82
C SER A 410 -11.34 17.86 -14.18
N GLN A 411 -10.05 17.62 -14.33
CA GLN A 411 -9.28 17.74 -15.57
C GLN A 411 -9.53 16.57 -16.56
N VAL A 412 -9.95 15.40 -16.09
CA VAL A 412 -10.13 14.19 -16.91
C VAL A 412 -11.59 14.05 -17.32
N LYS A 413 -12.03 14.89 -18.26
CA LYS A 413 -13.45 15.00 -18.65
C LYS A 413 -14.00 13.76 -19.33
N THR A 414 -13.21 13.11 -20.18
CA THR A 414 -13.68 11.98 -20.97
C THR A 414 -12.62 10.89 -20.94
N GLY A 415 -13.05 9.64 -20.86
CA GLY A 415 -12.15 8.52 -20.91
C GLY A 415 -12.85 7.19 -20.69
N SER A 416 -12.05 6.14 -20.74
CA SER A 416 -12.49 4.80 -20.39
C SER A 416 -11.36 4.01 -19.75
N VAL A 417 -11.72 3.03 -18.95
CA VAL A 417 -10.82 2.02 -18.39
C VAL A 417 -11.51 0.67 -18.46
N SER A 418 -10.73 -0.40 -18.64
CA SER A 418 -11.27 -1.76 -18.66
C SER A 418 -10.33 -2.71 -17.94
N GLY A 419 -10.90 -3.73 -17.30
CA GLY A 419 -10.13 -4.81 -16.69
C GLY A 419 -9.63 -4.54 -15.27
N LEU A 420 -9.99 -3.42 -14.63
CA LEU A 420 -9.68 -3.22 -13.20
C LEU A 420 -10.42 -4.26 -12.36
N VAL A 421 -9.89 -4.58 -11.19
CA VAL A 421 -10.51 -5.55 -10.27
C VAL A 421 -10.84 -4.86 -8.95
N ALA A 422 -11.98 -5.20 -8.38
CA ALA A 422 -12.40 -4.85 -7.03
C ALA A 422 -12.50 -6.11 -6.16
N ARG A 423 -12.28 -5.92 -4.85
CA ARG A 423 -12.50 -6.95 -3.82
C ARG A 423 -13.87 -7.61 -3.98
N GLY A 424 -13.96 -8.90 -3.70
CA GLY A 424 -15.12 -9.74 -3.98
C GLY A 424 -15.10 -10.39 -5.37
N GLY A 425 -14.04 -10.19 -6.14
CA GLY A 425 -13.86 -10.79 -7.46
C GLY A 425 -14.70 -10.12 -8.53
N PHE A 426 -14.72 -8.78 -8.56
CA PHE A 426 -15.46 -8.01 -9.55
C PHE A 426 -14.51 -7.36 -10.54
N GLN A 427 -14.62 -7.69 -11.83
CA GLN A 427 -13.88 -7.01 -12.88
C GLN A 427 -14.72 -5.85 -13.41
N VAL A 428 -14.14 -4.65 -13.44
CA VAL A 428 -14.81 -3.37 -13.69
C VAL A 428 -14.24 -2.73 -14.96
N SER A 429 -15.15 -2.33 -15.85
CA SER A 429 -14.87 -1.43 -16.97
C SER A 429 -15.76 -0.21 -16.86
N ILE A 430 -15.24 0.98 -17.17
CA ILE A 430 -15.93 2.26 -16.97
C ILE A 430 -15.73 3.11 -18.21
N VAL A 431 -16.79 3.79 -18.63
CA VAL A 431 -16.77 4.87 -19.63
C VAL A 431 -17.37 6.10 -18.99
N TRP A 432 -16.72 7.25 -19.17
CA TRP A 432 -17.21 8.54 -18.67
C TRP A 432 -17.02 9.65 -19.69
N GLU A 433 -17.93 10.63 -19.63
CA GLU A 433 -17.93 11.83 -20.47
C GLU A 433 -18.34 13.04 -19.64
N ASN A 434 -17.74 14.21 -19.92
CA ASN A 434 -17.97 15.44 -19.17
C ASN A 434 -17.79 15.30 -17.64
N GLY A 435 -16.97 14.35 -17.19
CA GLY A 435 -16.73 14.03 -15.78
C GLY A 435 -17.83 13.18 -15.13
N LEU A 436 -18.77 12.64 -15.92
CA LEU A 436 -19.90 11.84 -15.47
C LEU A 436 -19.83 10.42 -16.02
N LEU A 437 -20.25 9.46 -15.20
CA LEU A 437 -20.39 8.07 -15.62
C LEU A 437 -21.37 7.98 -16.80
N VAL A 438 -20.94 7.35 -17.90
CA VAL A 438 -21.82 6.96 -19.01
C VAL A 438 -22.30 5.54 -18.78
N GLU A 439 -21.36 4.62 -18.60
CA GLU A 439 -21.63 3.20 -18.37
C GLU A 439 -20.48 2.61 -17.56
N ALA A 440 -20.79 1.72 -16.62
CA ALA A 440 -19.83 0.77 -16.09
C ALA A 440 -20.34 -0.66 -16.26
N LYS A 441 -19.43 -1.58 -16.58
CA LYS A 441 -19.70 -3.02 -16.67
C LYS A 441 -18.94 -3.73 -15.57
N VAL A 442 -19.66 -4.42 -14.71
CA VAL A 442 -19.10 -5.18 -13.59
C VAL A 442 -19.34 -6.66 -13.81
N LYS A 443 -18.29 -7.39 -14.16
CA LYS A 443 -18.32 -8.84 -14.28
C LYS A 443 -18.05 -9.48 -12.93
N SER A 444 -19.01 -10.26 -12.42
CA SER A 444 -18.84 -11.05 -11.21
C SER A 444 -18.06 -12.33 -11.51
N ARG A 445 -16.87 -12.49 -10.93
CA ARG A 445 -16.07 -13.73 -11.09
C ARG A 445 -16.50 -14.79 -10.09
N LEU A 446 -16.94 -14.38 -8.91
CA LEU A 446 -17.18 -15.28 -7.78
C LEU A 446 -18.66 -15.47 -7.42
N GLY A 447 -19.57 -14.65 -7.98
CA GLY A 447 -21.00 -14.69 -7.62
C GLY A 447 -21.31 -14.06 -6.26
N ASN A 448 -20.44 -13.21 -5.73
CA ASN A 448 -20.69 -12.50 -4.46
C ASN A 448 -21.74 -11.39 -4.63
N SER A 449 -22.38 -10.95 -3.54
CA SER A 449 -23.23 -9.76 -3.59
C SER A 449 -22.46 -8.52 -4.04
N LEU A 450 -22.99 -7.80 -5.03
CA LEU A 450 -22.41 -6.60 -5.60
C LEU A 450 -23.08 -5.36 -4.99
N LYS A 451 -22.36 -4.69 -4.08
CA LYS A 451 -22.72 -3.36 -3.57
C LYS A 451 -22.00 -2.29 -4.36
N VAL A 452 -22.72 -1.31 -4.91
CA VAL A 452 -22.15 -0.27 -5.78
C VAL A 452 -22.31 1.11 -5.16
N ARG A 453 -21.33 1.98 -5.42
CA ARG A 453 -21.41 3.42 -5.21
C ARG A 453 -20.81 4.13 -6.43
N VAL A 454 -21.43 5.21 -6.90
CA VAL A 454 -20.92 6.00 -8.04
C VAL A 454 -20.55 7.42 -7.58
N ALA A 455 -19.33 7.85 -7.91
CA ALA A 455 -18.81 9.21 -7.68
C ALA A 455 -19.06 9.71 -6.24
N GLY A 456 -19.59 10.92 -6.07
CA GLY A 456 -19.96 11.51 -4.76
C GLY A 456 -21.19 10.87 -4.09
N GLY A 457 -21.69 9.75 -4.61
CA GLY A 457 -22.98 9.15 -4.23
C GLY A 457 -24.10 9.54 -5.18
N SER A 458 -23.80 9.66 -6.47
CA SER A 458 -24.79 9.92 -7.52
C SER A 458 -25.82 8.79 -7.57
N SER A 459 -27.06 9.12 -7.96
CA SER A 459 -28.09 8.11 -8.26
C SER A 459 -27.71 7.30 -9.50
N PHE A 460 -27.93 6.00 -9.45
CA PHE A 460 -27.61 5.07 -10.52
C PHE A 460 -28.62 3.92 -10.55
N GLU A 461 -28.57 3.15 -11.63
CA GLU A 461 -29.31 1.90 -11.80
C GLU A 461 -28.35 0.75 -12.07
N ILE A 462 -28.70 -0.45 -11.60
CA ILE A 462 -28.04 -1.70 -11.97
C ILE A 462 -29.01 -2.48 -12.87
N ASP A 463 -28.63 -2.72 -14.11
CA ASP A 463 -29.48 -3.35 -15.15
C ASP A 463 -30.89 -2.72 -15.24
N GLY A 464 -30.95 -1.38 -15.18
CA GLY A 464 -32.19 -0.61 -15.24
C GLY A 464 -33.02 -0.61 -13.95
N LYS A 465 -32.45 -1.03 -12.82
CA LYS A 465 -33.11 -1.04 -11.50
C LYS A 465 -32.39 -0.10 -10.54
N GLY A 466 -33.14 0.83 -9.92
CA GLY A 466 -32.63 1.74 -8.89
C GLY A 466 -32.34 1.05 -7.55
N VAL A 467 -31.37 0.12 -7.53
CA VAL A 467 -30.91 -0.60 -6.35
C VAL A 467 -29.39 -0.42 -6.18
N ASN A 468 -28.92 -0.35 -4.94
CA ASN A 468 -27.49 -0.19 -4.64
C ASN A 468 -26.77 -1.52 -4.40
N GLU A 469 -27.52 -2.62 -4.31
CA GLU A 469 -27.00 -3.97 -4.06
C GLU A 469 -27.80 -4.99 -4.87
N VAL A 470 -27.10 -5.98 -5.42
CA VAL A 470 -27.70 -7.11 -6.15
C VAL A 470 -26.91 -8.40 -5.90
N GLU A 471 -27.62 -9.51 -5.72
CA GLU A 471 -27.00 -10.83 -5.74
C GLU A 471 -26.52 -11.16 -7.15
N THR A 472 -25.28 -11.63 -7.27
CA THR A 472 -24.68 -11.88 -8.59
C THR A 472 -24.50 -13.37 -8.89
N THR A 473 -24.45 -13.69 -10.18
CA THR A 473 -24.09 -15.01 -10.67
C THR A 473 -22.67 -14.96 -11.24
N SER A 474 -21.83 -15.93 -10.88
CA SER A 474 -20.48 -16.03 -11.44
C SER A 474 -20.51 -16.07 -12.98
N GLY A 475 -19.63 -15.30 -13.60
CA GLY A 475 -19.51 -15.13 -15.04
C GLY A 475 -20.41 -14.05 -15.63
N GLN A 476 -21.48 -13.62 -14.92
CA GLN A 476 -22.40 -12.60 -15.41
C GLN A 476 -21.84 -11.18 -15.27
N THR A 477 -22.29 -10.30 -16.17
CA THR A 477 -21.93 -8.88 -16.19
C THR A 477 -23.16 -8.04 -15.91
N TYR A 478 -22.99 -7.09 -14.99
CA TYR A 478 -24.01 -6.13 -14.57
C TYR A 478 -23.65 -4.76 -15.11
N THR A 479 -24.63 -4.05 -15.67
CA THR A 479 -24.44 -2.72 -16.24
C THR A 479 -24.92 -1.67 -15.25
N ILE A 480 -24.05 -0.69 -14.97
CA ILE A 480 -24.35 0.45 -14.11
C ILE A 480 -24.39 1.72 -14.95
N THR A 481 -25.51 2.44 -14.89
CA THR A 481 -25.72 3.73 -15.55
C THR A 481 -26.24 4.75 -14.55
N LEU A 482 -26.02 6.04 -14.80
CA LEU A 482 -26.68 7.08 -14.01
C LEU A 482 -28.20 7.01 -14.21
N ALA A 483 -28.95 7.30 -13.15
CA ALA A 483 -30.41 7.33 -13.14
C ALA A 483 -30.98 8.64 -13.69
#